data_AF-A0A7J4VFP2-F1
#
_entry.id   AF-A0A7J4VFP2-F1
#
_cell.length_a   1.000
_cell.length_b   1.000
_cell.length_c   1.000
_cell.angle_alpha   90.00
_cell.angle_beta   90.00
_cell.angle_gamma   90.00
#
_symmetry.space_group_name_H-M   'P 1'
#
loop_
_entity.id
_entity.type
_entity.pdbx_description
1 polymer ?
#
loop_
_entity_poly.entity_id
_entity_poly.type
_entity_poly.pdbx_seq_one_letter_code
_entity_poly.pdbx_strand_id
1 'polypeptide(L)'
;MVFLDPYGMQMEFDLLQKIAKTEVVDLWLLVPHAIGFMRQLTKSGEIISDLKAKLDRVFGESTWYEKFNSELKIENLFGEEETVINKKVNERDLAEYYNSRLNDIFVDVAPILLY
;
A
#
# COMPACT_ATOMS: atom_id res chain seq x y z
N MET A 1 -0.18 25.38 -3.69
CA MET A 1 0.42 24.41 -2.76
C MET A 1 -0.59 23.98 -1.70
N VAL A 2 -0.86 22.68 -1.63
CA VAL A 2 -1.71 22.02 -0.63
C VAL A 2 -0.84 21.04 0.15
N PHE A 3 -0.95 21.03 1.48
CA PHE A 3 -0.29 20.07 2.35
C PHE A 3 -1.33 19.10 2.92
N LEU A 4 -1.13 17.80 2.71
CA LEU A 4 -1.97 16.75 3.28
C LEU A 4 -1.15 15.89 4.24
N ASP A 5 -1.61 15.83 5.48
CA ASP A 5 -1.12 14.93 6.52
C ASP A 5 -2.29 14.05 7.02
N PRO A 6 -2.62 12.99 6.27
CA PRO A 6 -3.72 12.12 6.65
C PRO A 6 -3.34 11.26 7.85
N TYR A 7 -4.24 11.19 8.83
CA TYR A 7 -4.04 10.28 9.95
C TYR A 7 -4.45 8.85 9.55
N GLY A 8 -3.45 7.97 9.39
CA GLY A 8 -3.67 6.55 9.07
C GLY A 8 -4.23 6.32 7.65
N MET A 9 -5.27 5.49 7.52
CA MET A 9 -5.90 5.11 6.22
C MET A 9 -7.11 6.00 5.84
N GLN A 10 -7.16 7.23 6.34
CA GLN A 10 -8.29 8.13 6.09
C GLN A 10 -8.31 8.73 4.69
N MET A 11 -7.19 8.67 3.98
CA MET A 11 -7.09 9.21 2.64
C MET A 11 -7.23 8.09 1.62
N GLU A 12 -8.28 8.21 0.81
CA GLU A 12 -8.59 7.30 -0.28
C GLU A 12 -7.99 7.85 -1.58
N PHE A 13 -7.54 6.96 -2.46
CA PHE A 13 -6.87 7.31 -3.71
C PHE A 13 -7.77 8.15 -4.65
N ASP A 14 -9.09 7.96 -4.59
CA ASP A 14 -10.06 8.77 -5.36
C ASP A 14 -9.96 10.27 -5.02
N LEU A 15 -9.64 10.62 -3.76
CA LEU A 15 -9.41 12.02 -3.38
C LEU A 15 -8.18 12.58 -4.10
N LEU A 16 -7.09 11.83 -4.17
CA LEU A 16 -5.88 12.23 -4.88
C LEU A 16 -6.15 12.39 -6.37
N GLN A 17 -6.93 11.49 -6.97
CA GLN A 17 -7.35 11.62 -8.37
C GLN A 17 -8.14 12.90 -8.61
N LYS A 18 -9.05 13.28 -7.70
CA LYS A 18 -9.80 14.54 -7.81
C LYS A 18 -8.90 15.75 -7.69
N ILE A 19 -7.93 15.74 -6.77
CA ILE A 19 -6.95 16.82 -6.62
C ILE A 19 -6.08 16.95 -7.87
N ALA A 20 -5.55 15.83 -8.37
CA ALA A 20 -4.68 15.81 -9.53
C ALA A 20 -5.38 16.36 -10.78
N LYS A 21 -6.66 16.00 -10.99
CA LYS A 21 -7.50 16.53 -12.08
C LYS A 21 -7.69 18.05 -12.05
N THR A 22 -7.47 18.70 -10.91
CA THR A 22 -7.58 20.16 -10.86
C THR A 22 -6.42 20.85 -11.57
N GLU A 23 -5.25 20.21 -11.67
CA GLU A 23 -4.02 20.73 -12.30
C GLU A 23 -3.56 22.11 -11.78
N VAL A 24 -4.15 22.62 -10.68
CA VAL A 24 -3.88 23.97 -10.16
C VAL A 24 -3.10 23.96 -8.84
N VAL A 25 -2.81 22.79 -8.28
CA VAL A 25 -2.15 22.68 -6.97
C VAL A 25 -0.98 21.72 -6.98
N ASP A 26 0.15 22.20 -6.45
CA ASP A 26 1.22 21.32 -5.98
C ASP A 26 0.79 20.66 -4.67
N LEU A 27 0.84 19.32 -4.63
CA LEU A 27 0.50 18.53 -3.46
C LEU A 27 1.76 18.08 -2.73
N TRP A 28 1.87 18.46 -1.46
CA TRP A 28 2.82 17.85 -0.53
C TRP A 28 2.07 16.87 0.35
N LEU A 29 2.30 15.57 0.12
CA LEU A 29 1.67 14.49 0.86
C LEU A 29 2.67 13.90 1.85
N LEU A 30 2.38 14.00 3.14
CA LEU A 30 2.96 13.08 4.11
C LEU A 30 2.24 11.76 3.91
N VAL A 31 2.94 10.79 3.30
CA VAL A 31 2.40 9.44 3.19
C VAL A 31 2.19 8.97 4.62
N PRO A 32 0.94 8.73 5.05
CA PRO A 32 0.68 8.25 6.39
C PRO A 32 1.47 6.98 6.60
N HIS A 33 1.66 6.58 7.84
CA HIS A 33 2.21 5.29 8.24
C HIS A 33 1.40 4.06 7.73
N ALA A 34 0.90 4.02 6.48
CA ALA A 34 0.48 2.83 5.77
C ALA A 34 1.57 1.73 5.80
N ILE A 35 2.85 2.13 5.89
CA ILE A 35 3.99 1.26 6.28
C ILE A 35 3.75 0.57 7.64
N GLY A 36 3.23 1.32 8.62
CA GLY A 36 2.86 0.81 9.95
C GLY A 36 1.67 -0.17 9.93
N PHE A 37 0.73 -0.05 9.00
CA PHE A 37 -0.38 -1.01 8.85
C PHE A 37 0.03 -2.29 8.12
N MET A 38 1.01 -2.23 7.22
CA MET A 38 1.65 -3.44 6.70
C MET A 38 2.31 -4.29 7.80
N ARG A 39 2.60 -3.74 8.97
CA ARG A 39 3.06 -4.51 10.15
C ARG A 39 1.92 -5.29 10.82
N GLN A 40 0.67 -4.91 10.58
CA GLN A 40 -0.52 -5.65 11.02
C GLN A 40 -0.91 -6.78 10.06
N LEU A 41 -0.32 -6.82 8.85
CA LEU A 41 -0.37 -8.02 8.02
C LEU A 41 0.35 -9.12 8.80
N THR A 42 -0.40 -10.13 9.22
CA THR A 42 0.15 -11.29 9.91
C THR A 42 1.16 -11.97 8.99
N LYS A 43 2.19 -12.62 9.56
CA LYS A 43 3.16 -13.39 8.77
C LYS A 43 2.51 -14.51 7.95
N SER A 44 1.31 -14.95 8.34
CA SER A 44 0.47 -15.94 7.66
C SER A 44 -0.39 -15.34 6.55
N GLY A 45 -0.31 -14.03 6.27
CA GLY A 45 -1.06 -13.33 5.23
C GLY A 45 -2.58 -13.30 5.41
N GLU A 46 -3.08 -13.69 6.58
CA GLU A 46 -4.49 -13.53 6.93
C GLU A 46 -4.80 -12.05 7.15
N ILE A 47 -5.39 -11.43 6.14
CA ILE A 47 -5.95 -10.09 6.24
C ILE A 47 -7.42 -10.22 6.58
N ILE A 48 -7.85 -9.56 7.66
CA ILE A 48 -9.27 -9.35 7.94
C ILE A 48 -9.88 -8.64 6.72
N SER A 49 -10.93 -9.19 6.11
CA SER A 49 -11.54 -8.70 4.86
C SER A 49 -11.71 -7.17 4.82
N ASP A 50 -12.09 -6.57 5.94
CA ASP A 50 -12.31 -5.13 6.10
C ASP A 50 -11.02 -4.32 5.95
N LEU A 51 -9.88 -4.85 6.41
CA LEU A 51 -8.57 -4.23 6.25
C LEU A 51 -8.13 -4.28 4.78
N LYS A 52 -8.37 -5.40 4.08
CA LYS A 52 -8.08 -5.49 2.64
C LYS A 52 -8.87 -4.44 1.86
N ALA A 53 -10.18 -4.35 2.11
CA ALA A 53 -11.03 -3.37 1.44
C ALA A 53 -10.62 -1.91 1.74
N LYS A 54 -10.13 -1.61 2.95
CA LYS A 54 -9.57 -0.29 3.28
C LYS A 54 -8.29 -0.01 2.49
N LEU A 55 -7.38 -0.96 2.44
CA LEU A 55 -6.15 -0.83 1.67
C LEU A 55 -6.42 -0.69 0.17
N ASP A 56 -7.41 -1.40 -0.36
CA ASP A 56 -7.85 -1.25 -1.75
C ASP A 56 -8.29 0.20 -2.05
N ARG A 57 -8.95 0.88 -1.11
CA ARG A 57 -9.32 2.30 -1.26
C ARG A 57 -8.14 3.25 -1.10
N VAL A 58 -7.19 2.95 -0.21
CA VAL A 58 -5.98 3.77 -0.01
C VAL A 58 -5.06 3.69 -1.23
N PHE A 59 -4.85 2.50 -1.79
CA PHE A 59 -4.05 2.32 -3.00
C PHE A 59 -4.83 2.61 -4.28
N GLY A 60 -6.16 2.55 -4.24
CA GLY A 60 -7.03 2.69 -5.40
C GLY A 60 -7.03 1.49 -6.33
N GLU A 61 -6.53 0.33 -5.90
CA GLU A 61 -6.67 -0.96 -6.59
C GLU A 61 -6.44 -2.12 -5.60
N SER A 62 -6.67 -3.38 -6.05
CA SER A 62 -6.44 -4.58 -5.24
C SER A 62 -5.19 -5.39 -5.62
N THR A 63 -4.46 -5.02 -6.69
CA THR A 63 -3.31 -5.79 -7.21
C THR A 63 -2.10 -5.78 -6.27
N TRP A 64 -2.04 -4.83 -5.33
CA TRP A 64 -1.02 -4.78 -4.29
C TRP A 64 -0.93 -6.08 -3.48
N TYR A 65 -2.06 -6.78 -3.29
CA TYR A 65 -2.11 -7.98 -2.44
C TYR A 65 -1.23 -9.09 -2.99
N GLU A 66 -1.30 -9.35 -4.29
CA GLU A 66 -0.49 -10.35 -4.99
C GLU A 66 0.96 -9.89 -5.17
N LYS A 67 1.19 -8.58 -5.32
CA LYS A 67 2.56 -8.02 -5.37
C LYS A 67 3.31 -8.18 -4.06
N PHE A 68 2.59 -8.09 -2.93
CA PHE A 68 3.19 -8.00 -1.60
C PHE A 68 3.24 -9.31 -0.83
N ASN A 69 2.49 -10.31 -1.28
CA ASN A 69 2.41 -11.63 -0.66
C ASN A 69 2.79 -12.71 -1.67
N SER A 70 3.39 -13.79 -1.19
CA SER A 70 3.72 -14.98 -1.98
C SER A 70 3.21 -16.22 -1.26
N GLU A 71 2.74 -17.21 -2.01
CA GLU A 71 2.42 -18.52 -1.45
C GLU A 71 3.71 -19.33 -1.24
N LEU A 72 3.82 -19.96 -0.08
CA LEU A 72 4.92 -20.82 0.31
C LEU A 72 4.35 -22.17 0.72
N LYS A 73 4.79 -23.23 0.04
CA LYS A 73 4.47 -24.60 0.45
C LYS A 73 5.45 -25.03 1.53
N ILE A 74 4.94 -25.40 2.69
CA ILE A 74 5.72 -25.91 3.82
C ILE A 74 5.19 -27.28 4.21
N GLU A 75 6.07 -28.14 4.71
CA GLU A 75 5.67 -29.40 5.31
C GLU A 75 5.51 -29.19 6.82
N ASN A 76 4.34 -29.56 7.37
CA ASN A 76 4.07 -29.41 8.79
C ASN A 76 4.77 -30.52 9.62
N LEU A 77 4.64 -30.46 10.95
CA LEU A 77 5.27 -31.44 11.86
C LEU A 77 4.79 -32.89 11.66
N PHE A 78 3.71 -33.09 10.89
CA PHE A 78 3.12 -34.40 10.60
C PHE A 78 3.41 -34.88 9.17
N GLY A 79 4.21 -34.15 8.38
CA GLY A 79 4.54 -34.51 7.01
C GLY A 79 3.48 -34.12 5.97
N GLU A 80 2.51 -33.28 6.35
CA GLU A 80 1.47 -32.80 5.43
C GLU A 80 1.91 -31.50 4.76
N GLU A 81 1.67 -31.39 3.45
CA GLU A 81 1.90 -30.14 2.72
C GLU A 81 0.82 -29.10 3.07
N GLU A 82 1.26 -27.95 3.56
CA GLU A 82 0.43 -26.78 3.81
C GLU A 82 0.90 -25.61 2.94
N THR A 83 -0.05 -24.88 2.35
CA THR A 83 0.23 -23.61 1.69
C THR A 83 0.03 -22.48 2.70
N VAL A 84 1.10 -21.75 3.00
CA VAL A 84 1.05 -20.55 3.83
C VAL A 84 1.31 -19.31 2.98
N ILE A 85 0.64 -18.20 3.32
CA ILE A 85 0.92 -16.92 2.69
C ILE A 85 2.09 -16.29 3.44
N ASN A 86 3.13 -15.89 2.71
CA ASN A 86 4.30 -15.22 3.24
C ASN A 86 4.38 -13.79 2.69
N LYS A 87 4.55 -12.82 3.59
CA LYS A 87 4.78 -11.43 3.23
C LYS A 87 6.18 -11.25 2.63
N LYS A 88 6.26 -10.71 1.41
CA LYS A 88 7.52 -10.48 0.67
C LYS A 88 7.96 -9.01 0.67
N VAL A 89 7.03 -8.09 0.91
CA VAL A 89 7.25 -6.64 0.76
C VAL A 89 7.98 -6.01 1.96
N ASN A 90 8.92 -5.11 1.68
CA ASN A 90 9.54 -4.23 2.67
C ASN A 90 8.97 -2.79 2.58
N GLU A 91 9.42 -1.88 3.44
CA GLU A 91 8.90 -0.50 3.49
C GLU A 91 9.21 0.30 2.22
N ARG A 92 10.36 0.03 1.59
CA ARG A 92 10.78 0.65 0.34
C ARG A 92 9.92 0.20 -0.83
N ASP A 93 9.65 -1.09 -0.96
CA ASP A 93 8.81 -1.65 -2.03
C ASP A 93 7.40 -1.04 -1.99
N LEU A 94 6.84 -0.87 -0.77
CA LEU A 94 5.57 -0.17 -0.59
C LEU A 94 5.68 1.29 -1.02
N ALA A 95 6.68 2.02 -0.55
CA ALA A 95 6.85 3.43 -0.89
C ALA A 95 6.93 3.58 -2.41
N GLU A 96 7.76 2.77 -3.07
CA GLU A 96 7.95 2.75 -4.53
C GLU A 96 6.64 2.46 -5.26
N TYR A 97 5.88 1.47 -4.79
CA TYR A 97 4.55 1.19 -5.33
C TYR A 97 3.59 2.38 -5.17
N TYR A 98 3.57 3.02 -4.00
CA TYR A 98 2.69 4.16 -3.77
C TYR A 98 3.08 5.36 -4.63
N ASN A 99 4.38 5.62 -4.79
CA ASN A 99 4.88 6.67 -5.67
C ASN A 99 4.57 6.36 -7.14
N SER A 100 4.68 5.09 -7.58
CA SER A 100 4.25 4.73 -8.94
C SER A 100 2.78 5.05 -9.16
N ARG A 101 1.92 4.79 -8.16
CA ARG A 101 0.50 5.16 -8.22
C ARG A 101 0.29 6.67 -8.33
N LEU A 102 1.07 7.48 -7.62
CA LEU A 102 0.99 8.93 -7.76
C LEU A 102 1.43 9.41 -9.14
N ASN A 103 2.47 8.80 -9.72
CA ASN A 103 2.95 9.11 -11.07
C ASN A 103 1.90 8.81 -12.15
N ASP A 104 0.95 7.90 -11.89
CA ASP A 104 -0.15 7.63 -12.83
C ASP A 104 -1.16 8.78 -12.92
N ILE A 105 -1.21 9.67 -11.92
CA ILE A 105 -2.26 10.70 -11.81
C ILE A 105 -1.73 12.13 -11.78
N PHE A 106 -0.49 12.37 -11.34
CA PHE A 106 0.14 13.68 -11.34
C PHE A 106 1.13 13.81 -12.51
N VAL A 107 1.29 15.03 -13.01
CA VAL A 107 2.21 15.34 -14.13
C VAL A 107 3.66 15.03 -13.78
N ASP A 108 4.05 15.28 -12.54
CA ASP A 108 5.37 14.98 -12.02
C ASP A 108 5.27 14.67 -10.52
N VAL A 109 6.12 13.76 -10.05
CA VAL A 109 6.17 13.35 -8.64
C VAL A 109 7.61 13.24 -8.20
N ALA A 110 7.92 13.88 -7.07
CA ALA A 110 9.25 13.82 -6.49
C ALA A 110 9.69 12.36 -6.18
N PRO A 111 10.99 12.05 -6.29
CA PRO A 111 11.50 10.76 -5.88
C PRO A 111 11.25 10.53 -4.38
N ILE A 112 11.12 9.26 -4.00
CA ILE A 112 10.93 8.87 -2.60
C ILE A 112 12.11 9.31 -1.73
N LEU A 113 11.77 9.89 -0.59
CA LEU A 113 12.70 10.17 0.50
C LEU A 113 12.46 9.15 1.62
N LEU A 114 13.32 8.13 1.71
CA LEU A 114 13.38 7.23 2.86
C LEU A 114 14.44 7.77 3.82
N TYR A 115 14.06 8.02 5.07
CA TYR A 115 14.95 8.43 6.15
C TYR A 115 15.22 7.26 7.10
#